data_AF-A0A7W2GI46-F1
#
_entry.id   AF-A0A7W2GI46-F1
#
_cell.length_a   1.000
_cell.length_b   1.000
_cell.length_c   1.000
_cell.angle_alpha   90.00
_cell.angle_beta   90.00
_cell.angle_gamma   90.00
#
_symmetry.space_group_name_H-M   'P 1'
#
loop_
_entity.id
_entity.type
_entity.pdbx_description
1 polymer ?
#
loop_
_entity_poly.entity_id
_entity_poly.type
_entity_poly.pdbx_seq_one_letter_code
_entity_poly.pdbx_strand_id
1 'polypeptide(L)'
;MRYIIIFVLSIFHLTTYAQQNSTVDCTAGPVSTTFCYDTGLDNSYSFTSNDGTPLNLTVDVGQVETNWDELVIRDSDGTELYNGYGNGGDISGLTFQSSGDTIEFEVVEDGSISCVSSGYTPITFTVSCATCINPQVNYEVVSDCLNAPQFFVDVDVIDLGSAGSLTVSDNQGNSSSVTSTGTVQFGPYANNTDVQFTAENDDDVNCSLGSGSLTQEYCALTLVDCGVGPVSSSYCYGDGDTTQFEYVSSDGSPLNLTIDSGNVENNYDELIIVDSDGVTELYNGYGNGGNITGLTFQSSGDTIYFSVVSDGSVSCQSGSGTLVEGINYT
;
A
#
# COMPACT_ATOMS: atom_id res chain seq x y z
N MET A 1 -79.55 -25.16 -0.50
CA MET A 1 -78.28 -25.18 -1.25
C MET A 1 -77.17 -24.76 -0.30
N ARG A 2 -76.18 -25.63 -0.06
CA ARG A 2 -74.98 -25.35 0.74
C ARG A 2 -73.83 -25.11 -0.25
N TYR A 3 -73.15 -23.98 -0.15
CA TYR A 3 -71.91 -23.72 -0.88
C TYR A 3 -70.74 -23.72 0.11
N ILE A 4 -69.73 -24.53 -0.20
CA ILE A 4 -68.47 -24.67 0.51
C ILE A 4 -67.48 -23.70 -0.12
N ILE A 5 -66.83 -22.86 0.69
CA ILE A 5 -65.73 -21.98 0.29
C ILE A 5 -64.43 -22.71 0.61
N ILE A 6 -63.60 -22.91 -0.42
CA ILE A 6 -62.26 -23.50 -0.30
C ILE A 6 -61.25 -22.36 -0.30
N PHE A 7 -60.48 -22.24 0.78
CA PHE A 7 -59.37 -21.30 0.90
C PHE A 7 -58.10 -22.02 0.43
N VAL A 8 -57.43 -21.49 -0.60
CA VAL A 8 -56.14 -22.02 -1.08
C VAL A 8 -55.04 -21.21 -0.39
N LEU A 9 -54.28 -21.87 0.49
CA LEU A 9 -53.12 -21.30 1.16
C LEU A 9 -51.90 -21.48 0.25
N SER A 10 -51.35 -20.38 -0.27
CA SER A 10 -50.10 -20.37 -1.03
C SER A 10 -48.92 -20.33 -0.07
N ILE A 11 -48.10 -21.40 -0.06
CA ILE A 11 -46.90 -21.49 0.77
C ILE A 11 -45.72 -20.93 -0.06
N PHE A 12 -45.29 -19.71 0.23
CA PHE A 12 -44.01 -19.18 -0.24
C PHE A 12 -42.88 -19.92 0.48
N HIS A 13 -42.03 -20.63 -0.26
CA HIS A 13 -40.76 -21.14 0.26
C HIS A 13 -39.73 -20.01 0.14
N LEU A 14 -39.35 -19.39 1.26
CA LEU A 14 -38.11 -18.61 1.30
C LEU A 14 -36.95 -19.60 1.46
N THR A 15 -36.16 -19.79 0.40
CA THR A 15 -34.82 -20.38 0.50
C THR A 15 -33.87 -19.27 0.95
N THR A 16 -33.63 -19.17 2.24
CA THR A 16 -32.45 -18.46 2.76
C THR A 16 -31.24 -19.36 2.53
N TYR A 17 -30.35 -18.98 1.61
CA TYR A 17 -29.03 -19.61 1.53
C TYR A 17 -28.23 -19.14 2.75
N ALA A 18 -27.63 -20.09 3.46
CA ALA A 18 -26.68 -19.83 4.55
C ALA A 18 -25.28 -20.09 4.02
N GLN A 19 -24.28 -19.52 4.69
CA GLN A 19 -22.86 -19.74 4.45
C GLN A 19 -22.58 -21.20 4.12
N GLN A 20 -21.90 -21.41 2.99
CA GLN A 20 -21.54 -22.76 2.55
C GLN A 20 -20.20 -23.17 3.14
N ASN A 21 -20.26 -24.09 4.10
CA ASN A 21 -19.07 -24.66 4.72
C ASN A 21 -18.65 -25.93 3.98
N SER A 22 -17.40 -25.99 3.55
CA SER A 22 -16.83 -27.13 2.83
C SER A 22 -15.52 -27.59 3.47
N THR A 23 -15.31 -28.90 3.54
CA THR A 23 -14.02 -29.47 3.96
C THR A 23 -13.19 -29.80 2.72
N VAL A 24 -11.94 -29.34 2.70
CA VAL A 24 -10.95 -29.67 1.67
C VAL A 24 -10.17 -30.90 2.14
N ASP A 25 -10.26 -32.00 1.37
CA ASP A 25 -9.45 -33.19 1.62
C ASP A 25 -8.10 -33.06 0.90
N CYS A 26 -7.05 -32.82 1.66
CA CYS A 26 -5.70 -32.59 1.15
C CYS A 26 -5.12 -33.79 0.39
N THR A 27 -5.74 -34.97 0.51
CA THR A 27 -5.35 -36.17 -0.25
C THR A 27 -6.16 -36.35 -1.55
N ALA A 28 -7.33 -35.72 -1.67
CA ALA A 28 -8.21 -35.82 -2.81
C ALA A 28 -7.92 -34.76 -3.89
N GLY A 29 -7.27 -33.66 -3.53
CA GLY A 29 -6.90 -32.56 -4.42
C GLY A 29 -7.79 -31.33 -4.26
N PRO A 30 -7.64 -30.33 -5.15
CA PRO A 30 -8.34 -29.05 -5.05
C PRO A 30 -9.86 -29.17 -5.21
N VAL A 31 -10.59 -28.29 -4.52
CA VAL A 31 -12.03 -28.10 -4.63
C VAL A 31 -12.31 -26.84 -5.44
N SER A 32 -13.03 -26.96 -6.55
CA SER A 32 -13.43 -25.83 -7.38
C SER A 32 -14.93 -25.55 -7.20
N THR A 33 -15.26 -24.28 -6.99
CA THR A 33 -16.63 -23.78 -6.83
C THR A 33 -16.92 -22.75 -7.89
N THR A 34 -18.07 -22.85 -8.55
CA THR A 34 -18.56 -21.84 -9.49
C THR A 34 -19.93 -21.38 -9.04
N PHE A 35 -20.10 -20.06 -8.90
CA PHE A 35 -21.38 -19.46 -8.55
C PHE A 35 -21.53 -18.07 -9.18
N CYS A 36 -22.76 -17.58 -9.19
CA CYS A 36 -23.09 -16.23 -9.60
C CYS A 36 -23.78 -15.59 -8.40
N TYR A 37 -23.13 -14.59 -7.81
CA TYR A 37 -23.65 -13.93 -6.61
C TYR A 37 -24.93 -13.15 -6.95
N ASP A 38 -25.81 -13.01 -5.96
CA ASP A 38 -27.07 -12.30 -6.11
C ASP A 38 -27.37 -11.38 -4.92
N THR A 39 -28.20 -10.38 -5.17
CA THR A 39 -28.60 -9.37 -4.17
C THR A 39 -29.51 -9.98 -3.10
N GLY A 40 -29.30 -9.58 -1.84
CA GLY A 40 -30.06 -10.05 -0.70
C GLY A 40 -29.87 -11.54 -0.36
N LEU A 41 -28.84 -12.18 -0.91
CA LEU A 41 -28.43 -13.55 -0.58
C LEU A 41 -27.11 -13.57 0.17
N ASP A 42 -26.86 -14.67 0.88
CA ASP A 42 -25.55 -14.96 1.43
C ASP A 42 -24.63 -15.44 0.30
N ASN A 43 -23.61 -14.64 -0.01
CA ASN A 43 -22.62 -14.91 -1.05
C ASN A 43 -21.28 -15.35 -0.44
N SER A 44 -21.31 -15.96 0.75
CA SER A 44 -20.12 -16.43 1.47
C SER A 44 -19.91 -17.94 1.42
N TYR A 45 -18.64 -18.33 1.37
CA TYR A 45 -18.13 -19.70 1.41
C TYR A 45 -16.99 -19.79 2.42
N SER A 46 -17.03 -20.80 3.28
CA SER A 46 -15.94 -21.10 4.22
C SER A 46 -15.37 -22.47 3.93
N PHE A 47 -14.04 -22.55 3.86
CA PHE A 47 -13.32 -23.79 3.63
C PHE A 47 -12.46 -24.12 4.85
N THR A 48 -12.38 -25.41 5.19
CA THR A 48 -11.52 -25.93 6.25
C THR A 48 -10.73 -27.14 5.74
N SER A 49 -9.41 -27.20 5.95
CA SER A 49 -8.62 -28.39 5.62
C SER A 49 -8.92 -29.53 6.60
N ASN A 50 -8.80 -30.78 6.14
CA ASN A 50 -9.08 -31.95 6.98
C ASN A 50 -7.91 -32.37 7.89
N ASP A 51 -6.72 -31.84 7.65
CA ASP A 51 -5.48 -32.21 8.35
C ASP A 51 -4.81 -31.03 9.08
N GLY A 52 -5.39 -29.83 8.98
CA GLY A 52 -4.89 -28.62 9.62
C GLY A 52 -3.87 -27.84 8.79
N THR A 53 -3.57 -28.24 7.56
CA THR A 53 -2.69 -27.44 6.68
C THR A 53 -3.37 -26.14 6.26
N PRO A 54 -2.59 -25.08 6.00
CA PRO A 54 -3.09 -23.90 5.30
C PRO A 54 -3.78 -24.20 3.97
N LEU A 55 -4.62 -23.26 3.53
CA LEU A 55 -5.37 -23.34 2.29
C LEU A 55 -4.93 -22.24 1.34
N ASN A 56 -4.66 -22.60 0.09
CA ASN A 56 -4.52 -21.67 -1.03
C ASN A 56 -5.88 -21.48 -1.70
N LEU A 57 -6.28 -20.24 -1.98
CA LEU A 57 -7.46 -19.88 -2.76
C LEU A 57 -7.02 -19.11 -4.00
N THR A 58 -7.46 -19.55 -5.17
CA THR A 58 -7.26 -18.86 -6.45
C THR A 58 -8.60 -18.53 -7.07
N VAL A 59 -8.83 -17.27 -7.43
CA VAL A 59 -9.97 -16.87 -8.25
C VAL A 59 -9.63 -17.13 -9.71
N ASP A 60 -10.14 -18.21 -10.27
CA ASP A 60 -9.83 -18.64 -11.64
C ASP A 60 -10.42 -17.67 -12.68
N VAL A 61 -11.66 -17.22 -12.44
CA VAL A 61 -12.34 -16.19 -13.22
C VAL A 61 -13.48 -15.59 -12.41
N GLY A 62 -13.80 -14.32 -12.59
CA GLY A 62 -15.00 -13.74 -11.99
C GLY A 62 -15.07 -12.23 -12.12
N GLN A 63 -16.27 -11.68 -11.98
CA GLN A 63 -16.50 -10.25 -11.95
C GLN A 63 -17.41 -9.84 -10.79
N VAL A 64 -17.14 -8.69 -10.19
CA VAL A 64 -17.96 -8.01 -9.16
C VAL A 64 -18.32 -6.59 -9.60
N GLU A 65 -19.35 -6.00 -9.00
CA GLU A 65 -19.68 -4.59 -9.27
C GLU A 65 -18.59 -3.67 -8.71
N THR A 66 -17.96 -2.89 -9.59
CA THR A 66 -16.88 -1.99 -9.18
C THR A 66 -17.42 -0.85 -8.31
N ASN A 67 -16.78 -0.63 -7.15
CA ASN A 67 -17.10 0.39 -6.15
C ASN A 67 -18.33 0.11 -5.26
N TRP A 68 -18.97 -1.05 -5.41
CA TRP A 68 -20.23 -1.35 -4.70
C TRP A 68 -20.27 -2.75 -4.10
N ASP A 69 -19.78 -3.77 -4.83
CA ASP A 69 -19.78 -5.15 -4.35
C ASP A 69 -18.35 -5.65 -4.10
N GLU A 70 -17.86 -5.55 -2.86
CA GLU A 70 -16.49 -5.95 -2.53
C GLU A 70 -16.33 -7.48 -2.47
N LEU A 71 -15.26 -7.99 -3.08
CA LEU A 71 -14.71 -9.28 -2.70
C LEU A 71 -13.95 -9.11 -1.37
N VAL A 72 -14.35 -9.88 -0.36
CA VAL A 72 -13.64 -9.99 0.91
C VAL A 72 -13.11 -11.42 1.06
N ILE A 73 -11.82 -11.55 1.36
CA ILE A 73 -11.19 -12.81 1.72
C ILE A 73 -10.73 -12.71 3.16
N ARG A 74 -11.16 -13.65 4.02
CA ARG A 74 -10.75 -13.69 5.43
C ARG A 74 -9.86 -14.89 5.72
N ASP A 75 -8.87 -14.63 6.58
CA ASP A 75 -7.93 -15.61 7.09
C ASP A 75 -8.52 -16.43 8.24
N SER A 76 -7.80 -17.47 8.66
CA SER A 76 -8.16 -18.37 9.76
C SER A 76 -8.32 -17.68 11.11
N ASP A 77 -7.64 -16.55 11.32
CA ASP A 77 -7.77 -15.74 12.54
C ASP A 77 -8.87 -14.65 12.42
N GLY A 78 -9.52 -14.57 11.25
CA GLY A 78 -10.57 -13.61 10.94
C GLY A 78 -10.07 -12.28 10.36
N THR A 79 -8.76 -12.08 10.20
CA THR A 79 -8.22 -10.90 9.50
C THR A 79 -8.58 -10.91 8.02
N GLU A 80 -8.68 -9.74 7.39
CA GLU A 80 -8.94 -9.64 5.94
C GLU A 80 -7.63 -9.74 5.18
N LEU A 81 -7.49 -10.77 4.33
CA LEU A 81 -6.39 -10.90 3.37
C LEU A 81 -6.61 -10.03 2.14
N TYR A 82 -7.88 -9.72 1.84
CA TYR A 82 -8.27 -8.87 0.72
C TYR A 82 -9.65 -8.25 0.97
N ASN A 83 -9.80 -7.01 0.52
CA ASN A 83 -11.06 -6.29 0.50
C ASN A 83 -11.04 -5.31 -0.69
N GLY A 84 -11.76 -5.61 -1.77
CA GLY A 84 -11.78 -4.76 -2.96
C GLY A 84 -12.45 -5.39 -4.19
N TYR A 85 -12.22 -4.80 -5.36
CA TYR A 85 -12.97 -5.10 -6.60
C TYR A 85 -12.11 -5.63 -7.77
N GLY A 86 -10.87 -6.03 -7.50
CA GLY A 86 -9.91 -6.41 -8.55
C GLY A 86 -9.59 -5.27 -9.53
N ASN A 87 -9.29 -5.62 -10.78
CA ASN A 87 -8.96 -4.66 -11.84
C ASN A 87 -10.24 -4.15 -12.52
N GLY A 88 -10.88 -3.16 -11.91
CA GLY A 88 -12.11 -2.56 -12.45
C GLY A 88 -13.28 -3.55 -12.49
N GLY A 89 -13.46 -4.31 -11.40
CA GLY A 89 -14.50 -5.32 -11.26
C GLY A 89 -14.06 -6.73 -11.69
N ASP A 90 -12.94 -6.87 -12.42
CA ASP A 90 -12.38 -8.19 -12.74
C ASP A 90 -11.48 -8.69 -11.60
N ILE A 91 -11.94 -9.75 -10.92
CA ILE A 91 -11.25 -10.38 -9.79
C ILE A 91 -10.47 -11.65 -10.18
N SER A 92 -10.38 -11.95 -11.48
CA SER A 92 -9.68 -13.12 -11.99
C SER A 92 -8.17 -13.05 -11.70
N GLY A 93 -7.57 -14.19 -11.36
CA GLY A 93 -6.14 -14.33 -11.10
C GLY A 93 -5.68 -13.93 -9.69
N LEU A 94 -6.58 -13.47 -8.82
CA LEU A 94 -6.25 -13.21 -7.42
C LEU A 94 -5.95 -14.52 -6.70
N THR A 95 -4.92 -14.53 -5.85
CA THR A 95 -4.50 -15.71 -5.09
C THR A 95 -4.17 -15.35 -3.64
N PHE A 96 -4.57 -16.20 -2.71
CA PHE A 96 -4.41 -16.00 -1.26
C PHE A 96 -4.02 -17.31 -0.59
N GLN A 97 -3.32 -17.22 0.54
CA GLN A 97 -3.03 -18.35 1.41
C GLN A 97 -3.45 -17.99 2.84
N SER A 98 -4.17 -18.88 3.52
CA SER A 98 -4.49 -18.69 4.92
C SER A 98 -3.28 -18.93 5.84
N SER A 99 -3.26 -18.35 7.03
CA SER A 99 -2.26 -18.64 8.07
C SER A 99 -2.54 -19.94 8.83
N GLY A 100 -3.79 -20.41 8.82
CA GLY A 100 -4.24 -21.64 9.47
C GLY A 100 -5.14 -22.49 8.57
N ASP A 101 -5.93 -23.36 9.17
CA ASP A 101 -6.70 -24.40 8.46
C ASP A 101 -7.98 -23.91 7.78
N THR A 102 -8.29 -22.61 7.82
CA THR A 102 -9.54 -22.04 7.29
C THR A 102 -9.33 -20.81 6.41
N ILE A 103 -10.16 -20.67 5.37
CA ILE A 103 -10.22 -19.48 4.52
C ILE A 103 -11.67 -19.18 4.13
N GLU A 104 -12.05 -17.92 4.15
CA GLU A 104 -13.40 -17.46 3.78
C GLU A 104 -13.36 -16.62 2.51
N PHE A 105 -14.34 -16.85 1.64
CA PHE A 105 -14.61 -16.07 0.44
C PHE A 105 -15.99 -15.45 0.58
N GLU A 106 -16.12 -14.13 0.40
CA GLU A 106 -17.39 -13.42 0.50
C GLU A 106 -17.48 -12.34 -0.58
N VAL A 107 -18.63 -12.23 -1.25
CA VAL A 107 -19.00 -10.99 -1.96
C VAL A 107 -19.98 -10.22 -1.09
N VAL A 108 -19.54 -9.08 -0.58
CA VAL A 108 -20.39 -8.15 0.18
C VAL A 108 -21.14 -7.31 -0.84
N GLU A 109 -22.47 -7.42 -0.88
CA GLU A 109 -23.31 -6.79 -1.90
C GLU A 109 -24.06 -5.55 -1.39
N ASP A 110 -24.31 -4.59 -2.28
CA ASP A 110 -24.92 -3.29 -1.93
C ASP A 110 -26.47 -3.27 -1.94
N GLY A 111 -27.11 -4.38 -2.30
CA GLY A 111 -28.54 -4.52 -2.48
C GLY A 111 -29.03 -4.33 -3.92
N SER A 112 -28.13 -4.10 -4.88
CA SER A 112 -28.43 -3.91 -6.30
C SER A 112 -27.37 -4.53 -7.22
N ILE A 113 -27.63 -4.53 -8.54
CA ILE A 113 -26.69 -4.92 -9.62
C ILE A 113 -25.78 -6.13 -9.29
N SER A 114 -26.30 -7.35 -9.40
CA SER A 114 -25.52 -8.57 -9.17
C SER A 114 -25.03 -9.26 -10.45
N CYS A 115 -24.20 -10.29 -10.29
CA CYS A 115 -23.89 -11.21 -11.38
C CYS A 115 -25.16 -11.79 -12.02
N VAL A 116 -26.15 -12.20 -11.22
CA VAL A 116 -27.40 -12.80 -11.70
C VAL A 116 -28.24 -11.79 -12.49
N SER A 117 -28.33 -10.54 -12.03
CA SER A 117 -29.19 -9.53 -12.67
C SER A 117 -28.54 -8.80 -13.85
N SER A 118 -27.21 -8.73 -13.87
CA SER A 118 -26.46 -7.81 -14.74
C SER A 118 -25.55 -8.52 -15.75
N GLY A 119 -25.51 -9.86 -15.71
CA GLY A 119 -24.78 -10.67 -16.69
C GLY A 119 -23.26 -10.59 -16.54
N TYR A 120 -22.77 -10.36 -15.33
CA TYR A 120 -21.34 -10.48 -15.03
C TYR A 120 -20.87 -11.91 -15.21
N THR A 121 -19.56 -12.05 -15.40
CA THR A 121 -18.93 -13.37 -15.47
C THR A 121 -19.06 -14.06 -14.12
N PRO A 122 -19.66 -15.27 -14.05
CA PRO A 122 -19.75 -16.03 -12.81
C PRO A 122 -18.38 -16.26 -12.20
N ILE A 123 -18.33 -16.22 -10.87
CA ILE A 123 -17.11 -16.43 -10.11
C ILE A 123 -16.83 -17.92 -10.06
N THR A 124 -15.65 -18.31 -10.53
CA THR A 124 -15.06 -19.63 -10.29
C THR A 124 -13.79 -19.44 -9.49
N PHE A 125 -13.67 -20.16 -8.40
CA PHE A 125 -12.48 -20.17 -7.59
C PHE A 125 -12.14 -21.60 -7.17
N THR A 126 -10.86 -21.82 -6.91
CA THR A 126 -10.31 -23.11 -6.54
C THR A 126 -9.58 -22.99 -5.21
N VAL A 127 -9.92 -23.87 -4.27
CA VAL A 127 -9.26 -23.99 -2.97
C VAL A 127 -8.49 -25.31 -2.90
N SER A 128 -7.23 -25.25 -2.51
CA SER A 128 -6.38 -26.42 -2.31
C SER A 128 -5.63 -26.31 -1.00
N CYS A 129 -5.20 -27.44 -0.45
CA CYS A 129 -4.27 -27.40 0.67
C CYS A 129 -2.91 -26.89 0.20
N ALA A 130 -2.33 -25.99 0.97
CA ALA A 130 -1.01 -25.46 0.74
C ALA A 130 0.04 -26.56 0.96
N THR A 131 1.07 -26.57 0.11
CA THR A 131 2.20 -27.49 0.25
C THR A 131 3.28 -26.96 1.20
N CYS A 132 3.21 -25.68 1.52
CA CYS A 132 4.16 -24.92 2.32
C CYS A 132 3.46 -23.70 2.95
N ILE A 133 4.11 -23.10 3.95
CA ILE A 133 3.70 -21.82 4.55
C ILE A 133 4.56 -20.73 3.92
N ASN A 134 3.93 -19.67 3.40
CA ASN A 134 4.63 -18.54 2.83
C ASN A 134 5.51 -17.83 3.86
N PRO A 135 6.69 -17.31 3.46
CA PRO A 135 7.48 -16.45 4.34
C PRO A 135 6.75 -15.13 4.64
N GLN A 136 7.19 -14.45 5.69
CA GLN A 136 6.76 -13.10 6.05
C GLN A 136 7.96 -12.15 5.91
N VAL A 137 7.86 -11.19 5.00
CA VAL A 137 8.96 -10.30 4.63
C VAL A 137 8.45 -8.87 4.49
N ASN A 138 9.15 -7.92 5.12
CA ASN A 138 8.92 -6.49 4.97
C ASN A 138 10.04 -5.85 4.15
N TYR A 139 9.72 -4.72 3.52
CA TYR A 139 10.65 -3.98 2.68
C TYR A 139 10.65 -2.51 3.09
N GLU A 140 11.83 -1.94 3.30
CA GLU A 140 12.00 -0.53 3.66
C GLU A 140 12.98 0.14 2.68
N VAL A 141 12.57 1.25 2.08
CA VAL A 141 13.46 2.07 1.26
C VAL A 141 14.31 2.95 2.18
N VAL A 142 15.63 2.78 2.12
CA VAL A 142 16.59 3.52 2.93
C VAL A 142 17.35 4.51 2.06
N SER A 143 17.17 5.79 2.33
CA SER A 143 17.82 6.86 1.56
C SER A 143 19.34 6.87 1.76
N ASP A 144 20.11 7.06 0.68
CA ASP A 144 21.57 7.23 0.71
C ASP A 144 22.03 8.52 0.03
N CYS A 145 21.22 9.55 0.15
CA CYS A 145 21.37 10.82 -0.54
C CYS A 145 22.65 11.60 -0.23
N LEU A 146 23.27 11.34 0.93
CA LEU A 146 24.54 11.98 1.29
C LEU A 146 25.73 11.44 0.48
N ASN A 147 25.63 10.23 -0.07
CA ASN A 147 26.70 9.62 -0.86
C ASN A 147 26.49 9.80 -2.38
N ALA A 148 25.26 9.70 -2.87
CA ALA A 148 24.87 9.89 -4.26
C ALA A 148 23.34 9.99 -4.39
N PRO A 149 22.77 10.37 -5.55
CA PRO A 149 21.32 10.28 -5.80
C PRO A 149 20.88 8.81 -5.93
N GLN A 150 20.91 8.11 -4.80
CA GLN A 150 20.72 6.67 -4.69
C GLN A 150 20.01 6.28 -3.37
N PHE A 151 19.54 5.04 -3.31
CA PHE A 151 18.89 4.44 -2.15
C PHE A 151 19.26 2.96 -2.02
N PHE A 152 19.03 2.39 -0.84
CA PHE A 152 19.06 0.95 -0.57
C PHE A 152 17.64 0.46 -0.27
N VAL A 153 17.45 -0.85 -0.31
CA VAL A 153 16.26 -1.49 0.24
C VAL A 153 16.67 -2.49 1.30
N ASP A 154 16.18 -2.29 2.52
CA ASP A 154 16.28 -3.23 3.61
C ASP A 154 15.13 -4.24 3.50
N VAL A 155 15.48 -5.51 3.34
CA VAL A 155 14.54 -6.62 3.29
C VAL A 155 14.56 -7.33 4.63
N ASP A 156 13.53 -7.14 5.44
CA ASP A 156 13.41 -7.71 6.77
C ASP A 156 12.60 -9.01 6.74
N VAL A 157 13.27 -10.14 6.92
CA VAL A 157 12.65 -11.46 6.99
C VAL A 157 12.18 -11.71 8.42
N ILE A 158 10.87 -11.64 8.63
CA ILE A 158 10.22 -11.81 9.93
C ILE A 158 9.99 -13.30 10.23
N ASP A 159 9.63 -14.07 9.20
CA ASP A 159 9.43 -15.52 9.28
C ASP A 159 9.82 -16.17 7.93
N LEU A 160 10.46 -17.33 7.97
CA LEU A 160 10.78 -18.13 6.79
C LEU A 160 9.58 -18.96 6.30
N GLY A 161 8.47 -18.95 7.05
CA GLY A 161 7.35 -19.83 6.81
C GLY A 161 7.74 -21.27 7.09
N SER A 162 7.46 -22.18 6.15
CA SER A 162 7.86 -23.59 6.30
C SER A 162 9.25 -23.89 5.77
N ALA A 163 10.00 -22.88 5.28
CA ALA A 163 11.31 -23.05 4.67
C ALA A 163 12.44 -23.15 5.71
N GLY A 164 13.47 -23.93 5.42
CA GLY A 164 14.78 -23.84 6.07
C GLY A 164 15.62 -22.67 5.57
N SER A 165 15.37 -22.20 4.35
CA SER A 165 16.00 -21.01 3.76
C SER A 165 15.12 -20.37 2.68
N LEU A 166 15.36 -19.08 2.45
CA LEU A 166 14.77 -18.31 1.36
C LEU A 166 15.85 -17.84 0.40
N THR A 167 15.51 -17.75 -0.88
CA THR A 167 16.24 -16.94 -1.85
C THR A 167 15.47 -15.64 -2.07
N VAL A 168 16.07 -14.52 -1.64
CA VAL A 168 15.55 -13.18 -1.88
C VAL A 168 16.25 -12.61 -3.11
N SER A 169 15.50 -12.14 -4.10
CA SER A 169 16.04 -11.54 -5.32
C SER A 169 15.30 -10.27 -5.69
N ASP A 170 15.97 -9.39 -6.44
CA ASP A 170 15.34 -8.22 -7.04
C ASP A 170 15.21 -8.36 -8.58
N ASN A 171 14.39 -7.51 -9.18
CA ASN A 171 14.25 -7.39 -10.64
C ASN A 171 15.47 -6.72 -11.32
N GLN A 172 16.50 -6.35 -10.56
CA GLN A 172 17.74 -5.72 -11.03
C GLN A 172 18.89 -6.74 -11.20
N GLY A 173 18.64 -8.01 -10.88
CA GLY A 173 19.57 -9.12 -11.06
C GLY A 173 20.40 -9.47 -9.82
N ASN A 174 20.10 -8.90 -8.65
CA ASN A 174 20.74 -9.25 -7.39
C ASN A 174 19.95 -10.35 -6.67
N SER A 175 20.66 -11.14 -5.86
CA SER A 175 20.05 -12.16 -4.99
C SER A 175 20.88 -12.40 -3.74
N SER A 176 20.22 -12.87 -2.69
CA SER A 176 20.83 -13.29 -1.42
C SER A 176 20.06 -14.48 -0.85
N SER A 177 20.78 -15.41 -0.21
CA SER A 177 20.16 -16.52 0.51
C SER A 177 20.09 -16.20 1.99
N VAL A 178 18.93 -16.46 2.59
CA VAL A 178 18.62 -16.17 3.99
C VAL A 178 18.21 -17.46 4.70
N THR A 179 18.84 -17.76 5.83
CA THR A 179 18.63 -19.03 6.60
C THR A 179 18.07 -18.78 8.01
N SER A 180 17.82 -17.52 8.35
CA SER A 180 17.27 -17.08 9.62
C SER A 180 16.63 -15.72 9.45
N THR A 181 15.73 -15.36 10.37
CA THR A 181 15.10 -14.04 10.40
C THR A 181 16.13 -12.91 10.51
N GLY A 182 15.75 -11.72 10.03
CA GLY A 182 16.54 -10.50 10.09
C GLY A 182 16.63 -9.79 8.74
N THR A 183 17.40 -8.71 8.72
CA THR A 183 17.46 -7.80 7.59
C THR A 183 18.65 -8.10 6.67
N VAL A 184 18.38 -8.12 5.37
CA VAL A 184 19.41 -8.10 4.31
C VAL A 184 19.20 -6.86 3.46
N GLN A 185 20.28 -6.11 3.22
CA GLN A 185 20.25 -4.88 2.45
C GLN A 185 20.66 -5.13 1.00
N PHE A 186 19.93 -4.54 0.07
CA PHE A 186 20.22 -4.55 -1.36
C PHE A 186 20.41 -3.12 -1.90
N GLY A 187 21.22 -3.00 -2.95
CA GLY A 187 21.56 -1.74 -3.60
C GLY A 187 23.08 -1.47 -3.62
N PRO A 188 23.49 -0.21 -3.82
CA PRO A 188 22.62 0.96 -4.02
C PRO A 188 21.92 0.94 -5.38
N TYR A 189 20.73 1.52 -5.45
CA TYR A 189 19.97 1.77 -6.67
C TYR A 189 19.91 3.27 -6.95
N ALA A 190 20.01 3.67 -8.22
CA ALA A 190 19.82 5.07 -8.60
C ALA A 190 18.36 5.51 -8.34
N ASN A 191 18.13 6.76 -7.97
CA ASN A 191 16.77 7.30 -7.83
C ASN A 191 15.92 7.06 -9.10
N ASN A 192 14.62 6.88 -8.92
CA ASN A 192 13.62 6.47 -9.92
C ASN A 192 13.79 5.05 -10.47
N THR A 193 14.72 4.26 -9.93
CA THR A 193 14.74 2.82 -10.22
C THR A 193 13.54 2.17 -9.55
N ASP A 194 12.67 1.53 -10.34
CA ASP A 194 11.58 0.71 -9.83
C ASP A 194 12.11 -0.69 -9.45
N VAL A 195 12.24 -0.93 -8.15
CA VAL A 195 12.76 -2.19 -7.60
C VAL A 195 11.60 -3.02 -7.08
N GLN A 196 11.56 -4.28 -7.49
CA GLN A 196 10.62 -5.27 -6.98
C GLN A 196 11.40 -6.50 -6.51
N PHE A 197 11.01 -7.03 -5.36
CA PHE A 197 11.63 -8.20 -4.75
C PHE A 197 10.76 -9.44 -4.89
N THR A 198 11.41 -10.59 -4.91
CA THR A 198 10.80 -11.91 -4.76
C THR A 198 11.54 -12.66 -3.66
N ALA A 199 10.81 -13.10 -2.64
CA ALA A 199 11.28 -14.04 -1.63
C ALA A 199 10.73 -15.43 -1.95
N GLU A 200 11.62 -16.34 -2.38
CA GLU A 200 11.28 -17.71 -2.77
C GLU A 200 11.67 -18.69 -1.66
N ASN A 201 10.77 -19.62 -1.34
CA ASN A 201 11.03 -20.73 -0.43
C ASN A 201 11.89 -21.79 -1.14
N ASP A 202 13.10 -22.06 -0.61
CA ASP A 202 14.05 -22.99 -1.25
C ASP A 202 13.63 -24.47 -1.13
N ASP A 203 12.73 -24.80 -0.20
CA ASP A 203 12.22 -26.16 0.02
C ASP A 203 10.95 -26.45 -0.80
N ASP A 204 10.19 -25.42 -1.19
CA ASP A 204 8.96 -25.54 -1.98
C ASP A 204 8.68 -24.28 -2.81
N VAL A 205 8.94 -24.39 -4.12
CA VAL A 205 8.73 -23.32 -5.12
C VAL A 205 7.30 -22.77 -5.19
N ASN A 206 6.30 -23.49 -4.66
CA ASN A 206 4.93 -22.99 -4.63
C ASN A 206 4.72 -21.88 -3.59
N CYS A 207 5.68 -21.68 -2.66
CA CYS A 207 5.69 -20.55 -1.73
C CYS A 207 6.68 -19.50 -2.19
N SER A 208 6.15 -18.42 -2.74
CA SER A 208 6.91 -17.23 -3.09
C SER A 208 6.09 -15.98 -2.84
N LEU A 209 6.75 -14.93 -2.35
CA LEU A 209 6.14 -13.64 -2.09
C LEU A 209 6.83 -12.57 -2.93
N GLY A 210 6.06 -11.77 -3.66
CA GLY A 210 6.54 -10.60 -4.36
C GLY A 210 6.26 -9.32 -3.58
N SER A 211 7.15 -8.32 -3.66
CA SER A 211 6.87 -6.98 -3.16
C SER A 211 6.05 -6.16 -4.16
N GLY A 212 5.51 -5.03 -3.69
CA GLY A 212 5.13 -3.94 -4.59
C GLY A 212 6.34 -3.26 -5.22
N SER A 213 6.08 -2.25 -6.06
CA SER A 213 7.11 -1.34 -6.57
C SER A 213 7.70 -0.50 -5.43
N LEU A 214 9.02 -0.51 -5.31
CA LEU A 214 9.79 0.26 -4.34
C LEU A 214 10.72 1.20 -5.08
N THR A 215 10.67 2.48 -4.77
CA THR A 215 11.55 3.47 -5.39
C THR A 215 11.76 4.69 -4.50
N GLN A 216 12.83 5.43 -4.76
CA GLN A 216 13.05 6.78 -4.25
C GLN A 216 13.10 7.72 -5.46
N GLU A 217 12.17 8.67 -5.56
CA GLU A 217 12.07 9.56 -6.73
C GLU A 217 13.23 10.58 -6.78
N TYR A 218 13.55 11.18 -5.64
CA TYR A 218 14.61 12.19 -5.51
C TYR A 218 15.20 12.19 -4.10
N CYS A 219 16.28 12.94 -3.95
CA CYS A 219 16.89 13.21 -2.67
C CYS A 219 16.30 14.47 -2.05
N ALA A 220 15.56 14.29 -0.96
CA ALA A 220 15.08 15.39 -0.13
C ALA A 220 16.15 15.89 0.84
N LEU A 221 17.18 15.09 1.12
CA LEU A 221 18.26 15.41 2.05
C LEU A 221 19.44 16.10 1.35
N THR A 222 19.90 17.21 1.93
CA THR A 222 21.07 17.97 1.48
C THR A 222 22.06 18.18 2.62
N LEU A 223 23.34 17.88 2.38
CA LEU A 223 24.43 18.21 3.31
C LEU A 223 24.82 19.68 3.18
N VAL A 224 24.81 20.41 4.29
CA VAL A 224 25.40 21.75 4.41
C VAL A 224 26.80 21.61 4.98
N ASP A 225 27.81 21.76 4.11
CA ASP A 225 29.20 21.77 4.57
C ASP A 225 29.57 23.12 5.19
N CYS A 226 29.46 23.21 6.52
CA CYS A 226 29.72 24.43 7.29
C CYS A 226 31.17 24.95 7.14
N GLY A 227 32.11 24.10 6.69
CA GLY A 227 33.49 24.51 6.39
C GLY A 227 33.66 25.19 5.03
N VAL A 228 32.72 25.00 4.11
CA VAL A 228 32.76 25.53 2.74
C VAL A 228 31.94 26.80 2.60
N GLY A 229 30.71 26.80 3.12
CA GLY A 229 29.81 27.94 3.03
C GLY A 229 28.34 27.54 2.93
N PRO A 230 27.44 28.53 2.79
CA PRO A 230 26.00 28.28 2.73
C PRO A 230 25.58 27.62 1.41
N VAL A 231 24.44 26.92 1.43
CA VAL A 231 23.84 26.25 0.27
C VAL A 231 22.56 26.98 -0.12
N SER A 232 22.55 27.60 -1.30
CA SER A 232 21.33 28.23 -1.83
C SER A 232 20.51 27.26 -2.67
N SER A 233 19.20 27.29 -2.51
CA SER A 233 18.22 26.44 -3.19
C SER A 233 17.07 27.27 -3.74
N SER A 234 16.37 26.73 -4.73
CA SER A 234 15.17 27.32 -5.33
C SER A 234 14.10 26.25 -5.44
N TYR A 235 12.88 26.56 -4.99
CA TYR A 235 11.77 25.63 -4.99
C TYR A 235 10.52 26.23 -5.62
N CYS A 236 10.01 25.56 -6.66
CA CYS A 236 8.75 25.89 -7.32
C CYS A 236 7.76 24.78 -6.99
N TYR A 237 7.01 24.98 -5.90
CA TYR A 237 6.04 24.00 -5.40
C TYR A 237 4.83 23.86 -6.33
N GLY A 238 4.21 22.67 -6.31
CA GLY A 238 3.06 22.31 -7.14
C GLY A 238 1.71 22.45 -6.42
N ASP A 239 0.63 22.05 -7.09
CA ASP A 239 -0.69 21.89 -6.45
C ASP A 239 -0.70 20.57 -5.65
N GLY A 240 -1.21 20.58 -4.41
CA GLY A 240 -1.29 19.42 -3.52
C GLY A 240 0.08 18.91 -3.05
N ASP A 241 1.07 19.79 -3.00
CA ASP A 241 2.44 19.49 -2.67
C ASP A 241 2.59 19.25 -1.16
N THR A 242 3.34 18.22 -0.81
CA THR A 242 3.66 17.85 0.57
C THR A 242 5.15 17.58 0.77
N THR A 243 5.97 17.98 -0.21
CA THR A 243 7.41 17.73 -0.20
C THR A 243 8.07 18.42 0.98
N GLN A 244 8.85 17.65 1.73
CA GLN A 244 9.72 18.15 2.78
C GLN A 244 11.18 17.92 2.39
N PHE A 245 11.98 18.97 2.47
CA PHE A 245 13.42 18.92 2.29
C PHE A 245 14.11 18.94 3.65
N GLU A 246 15.15 18.14 3.79
CA GLU A 246 15.97 18.06 4.98
C GLU A 246 17.35 18.61 4.68
N TYR A 247 17.85 19.46 5.58
CA TYR A 247 19.23 19.95 5.54
C TYR A 247 19.94 19.52 6.80
N VAL A 248 21.14 18.97 6.66
CA VAL A 248 21.98 18.50 7.78
C VAL A 248 23.36 19.13 7.73
N SER A 249 23.88 19.58 8.87
CA SER A 249 25.22 20.15 8.96
C SER A 249 26.30 19.06 8.91
N SER A 250 27.45 19.37 8.30
CA SER A 250 28.58 18.44 8.24
C SER A 250 29.33 18.26 9.57
N ASP A 251 29.12 19.15 10.55
CA ASP A 251 29.90 19.21 11.79
C ASP A 251 29.07 19.14 13.08
N GLY A 252 27.75 18.97 12.96
CA GLY A 252 26.82 18.89 14.09
C GLY A 252 26.35 20.26 14.62
N SER A 253 26.70 21.37 13.94
CA SER A 253 26.28 22.71 14.34
C SER A 253 24.84 23.05 13.95
N PRO A 254 24.17 23.94 14.69
CA PRO A 254 22.93 24.58 14.26
C PRO A 254 23.00 25.20 12.86
N LEU A 255 21.96 24.95 12.06
CA LEU A 255 21.76 25.55 10.75
C LEU A 255 20.91 26.82 10.86
N ASN A 256 21.21 27.81 10.01
CA ASN A 256 20.34 28.96 9.81
C ASN A 256 19.72 28.85 8.43
N LEU A 257 18.40 28.99 8.34
CA LEU A 257 17.66 29.03 7.07
C LEU A 257 17.12 30.44 6.87
N THR A 258 17.35 31.01 5.70
CA THR A 258 16.89 32.33 5.28
C THR A 258 16.08 32.23 3.99
N ILE A 259 14.87 32.78 3.99
CA ILE A 259 14.10 32.94 2.75
C ILE A 259 14.60 34.20 2.04
N ASP A 260 15.42 34.03 1.00
CA ASP A 260 16.00 35.14 0.24
C ASP A 260 14.94 35.89 -0.57
N SER A 261 13.97 35.16 -1.13
CA SER A 261 12.82 35.71 -1.85
C SER A 261 11.73 34.66 -2.05
N GLY A 262 10.47 35.06 -2.11
CA GLY A 262 9.39 34.17 -2.48
C GLY A 262 8.04 34.59 -1.92
N ASN A 263 6.98 33.96 -2.43
CA ASN A 263 5.63 34.05 -1.91
C ASN A 263 5.01 32.64 -1.81
N VAL A 264 4.03 32.49 -0.95
CA VAL A 264 3.09 31.35 -0.88
C VAL A 264 1.67 31.85 -1.11
N GLU A 265 0.72 30.98 -1.48
CA GLU A 265 -0.69 31.37 -1.54
C GLU A 265 -1.20 31.73 -0.15
N ASN A 266 -1.62 32.99 0.00
CA ASN A 266 -2.02 33.52 1.28
C ASN A 266 -3.29 32.82 1.81
N ASN A 267 -3.18 32.20 2.99
CA ASN A 267 -4.21 31.42 3.70
C ASN A 267 -4.50 30.01 3.16
N TYR A 268 -3.73 29.52 2.18
CA TYR A 268 -4.00 28.23 1.54
C TYR A 268 -2.75 27.35 1.44
N ASP A 269 -1.57 27.96 1.24
CA ASP A 269 -0.29 27.22 1.16
C ASP A 269 0.62 27.59 2.33
N GLU A 270 0.77 26.70 3.31
CA GLU A 270 1.61 26.94 4.47
C GLU A 270 3.09 26.72 4.16
N LEU A 271 3.93 27.72 4.46
CA LEU A 271 5.36 27.47 4.70
C LEU A 271 5.50 26.85 6.09
N ILE A 272 6.13 25.68 6.17
CA ILE A 272 6.42 25.01 7.42
C ILE A 272 7.94 24.82 7.54
N ILE A 273 8.49 25.23 8.68
CA ILE A 273 9.90 25.01 9.04
C ILE A 273 9.91 24.21 10.34
N VAL A 274 10.50 23.02 10.31
CA VAL A 274 10.58 22.13 11.47
C VAL A 274 12.02 22.08 11.98
N ASP A 275 12.15 22.07 13.31
CA ASP A 275 13.41 22.02 14.03
C ASP A 275 14.06 20.62 13.97
N SER A 276 15.25 20.47 14.56
CA SER A 276 16.06 19.25 14.49
C SER A 276 15.46 18.02 15.17
N ASP A 277 14.42 18.19 15.97
CA ASP A 277 13.69 17.05 16.56
C ASP A 277 12.66 16.44 15.59
N GLY A 278 12.51 17.00 14.39
CA GLY A 278 11.60 16.55 13.35
C GLY A 278 10.12 16.79 13.66
N VAL A 279 9.78 17.48 14.76
CA VAL A 279 8.39 17.71 15.19
C VAL A 279 8.08 19.13 15.66
N THR A 280 9.06 19.88 16.14
CA THR A 280 8.86 21.25 16.62
C THR A 280 8.84 22.22 15.46
N GLU A 281 7.68 22.84 15.19
CA GLU A 281 7.56 23.88 14.18
C GLU A 281 8.22 25.19 14.65
N LEU A 282 9.31 25.59 14.00
CA LEU A 282 9.89 26.93 14.14
C LEU A 282 9.03 27.98 13.43
N TYR A 283 8.31 27.54 12.39
CA TYR A 283 7.36 28.37 11.65
C TYR A 283 6.28 27.52 11.01
N ASN A 284 5.06 28.06 11.02
CA ASN A 284 3.92 27.53 10.28
C ASN A 284 3.02 28.72 9.92
N GLY A 285 2.96 29.08 8.63
CA GLY A 285 2.10 30.17 8.16
C GLY A 285 2.45 30.74 6.78
N TYR A 286 1.93 31.94 6.49
CA TYR A 286 1.89 32.52 5.14
C TYR A 286 2.67 33.83 4.97
N GLY A 287 3.55 34.17 5.92
CA GLY A 287 4.26 35.44 5.93
C GLY A 287 3.35 36.67 6.06
N ASN A 288 3.73 37.77 5.40
CA ASN A 288 2.95 39.01 5.37
C ASN A 288 2.05 39.06 4.14
N GLY A 289 0.90 38.39 4.22
CA GLY A 289 -0.07 38.34 3.12
C GLY A 289 0.41 37.50 1.93
N GLY A 290 1.08 36.38 2.19
CA GLY A 290 1.70 35.50 1.20
C GLY A 290 3.19 35.77 0.99
N ASN A 291 3.69 36.96 1.33
CA ASN A 291 5.11 37.28 1.18
C ASN A 291 5.92 36.75 2.38
N ILE A 292 6.80 35.78 2.12
CA ILE A 292 7.67 35.12 3.09
C ILE A 292 9.14 35.56 2.98
N THR A 293 9.44 36.55 2.14
CA THR A 293 10.80 37.05 1.91
C THR A 293 11.39 37.64 3.20
N GLY A 294 12.63 37.26 3.51
CA GLY A 294 13.41 37.74 4.65
C GLY A 294 13.09 37.05 5.97
N LEU A 295 12.22 36.04 5.99
CA LEU A 295 12.05 35.18 7.15
C LEU A 295 13.35 34.40 7.42
N THR A 296 13.74 34.28 8.68
CA THR A 296 14.94 33.57 9.11
C THR A 296 14.67 32.70 10.33
N PHE A 297 15.26 31.51 10.33
CA PHE A 297 15.10 30.50 11.36
C PHE A 297 16.45 29.88 11.69
N GLN A 298 16.60 29.41 12.92
CA GLN A 298 17.78 28.67 13.35
C GLN A 298 17.32 27.39 14.04
N SER A 299 17.91 26.26 13.66
CA SER A 299 17.65 24.99 14.32
C SER A 299 18.30 24.91 15.70
N SER A 300 17.78 24.06 16.57
CA SER A 300 18.37 23.78 17.89
C SER A 300 19.49 22.74 17.84
N GLY A 301 19.47 21.86 16.83
CA GLY A 301 20.47 20.83 16.54
C GLY A 301 20.99 20.93 15.10
N ASP A 302 21.51 19.82 14.56
CA ASP A 302 22.25 19.77 13.31
C ASP A 302 21.40 19.66 12.05
N THR A 303 20.08 19.55 12.18
CA THR A 303 19.13 19.43 11.06
C THR A 303 18.07 20.54 11.05
N ILE A 304 17.58 20.90 9.86
CA ILE A 304 16.41 21.77 9.70
C ILE A 304 15.59 21.30 8.48
N TYR A 305 14.26 21.36 8.60
CA TYR A 305 13.35 20.93 7.54
C TYR A 305 12.62 22.12 6.92
N PHE A 306 12.45 22.08 5.61
CA PHE A 306 11.73 23.08 4.82
C PHE A 306 10.63 22.39 4.00
N SER A 307 9.39 22.86 4.11
CA SER A 307 8.30 22.40 3.25
C SER A 307 7.32 23.51 2.92
N VAL A 308 6.63 23.35 1.79
CA VAL A 308 5.40 24.06 1.48
C VAL A 308 4.30 23.00 1.38
N VAL A 309 3.27 23.13 2.21
CA VAL A 309 2.08 22.29 2.11
C VAL A 309 1.05 23.11 1.34
N SER A 310 0.73 22.69 0.12
CA SER A 310 -0.18 23.44 -0.76
C SER A 310 -1.55 22.79 -0.92
N ASP A 311 -2.53 23.64 -1.22
CA ASP A 311 -3.87 23.19 -1.58
C ASP A 311 -3.92 22.67 -3.03
N GLY A 312 -5.10 22.28 -3.50
CA GLY A 312 -5.27 21.71 -4.84
C GLY A 312 -5.12 22.69 -6.01
N SER A 313 -4.67 23.93 -5.80
CA SER A 313 -4.59 24.97 -6.83
C SER A 313 -3.59 26.09 -6.51
N VAL A 314 -3.41 27.02 -7.46
CA VAL A 314 -2.68 28.29 -7.29
C VAL A 314 -1.24 28.09 -6.79
N SER A 315 -0.43 27.38 -7.56
CA SER A 315 0.98 27.13 -7.24
C SER A 315 1.96 27.87 -8.15
N CYS A 316 3.25 27.77 -7.82
CA CYS A 316 4.32 28.21 -8.70
C CYS A 316 4.30 27.42 -10.02
N GLN A 317 4.14 26.10 -9.97
CA GLN A 317 4.13 25.23 -11.16
C GLN A 317 2.93 25.48 -12.07
N SER A 318 1.78 25.90 -11.52
CA SER A 318 0.62 26.32 -12.31
C SER A 318 0.80 27.69 -12.97
N GLY A 319 1.93 28.37 -12.74
CA GLY A 319 2.26 29.69 -13.29
C GLY A 319 1.48 30.84 -12.64
N SER A 320 1.06 30.69 -11.39
CA SER A 320 0.14 31.63 -10.74
C SER A 320 0.82 32.92 -10.25
N GLY A 321 0.58 34.02 -10.96
CA GLY A 321 0.81 35.37 -10.46
C GLY A 321 2.21 35.61 -9.87
N THR A 322 2.26 35.97 -8.58
CA THR A 322 3.51 36.28 -7.85
C THR A 322 4.29 35.05 -7.38
N LEU A 323 3.79 33.85 -7.64
CA LEU A 323 4.39 32.57 -7.24
C LEU A 323 5.34 32.00 -8.31
N VAL A 324 5.26 32.50 -9.55
CA VAL A 324 5.95 31.93 -10.73
C VAL A 324 7.47 31.85 -10.62
N GLU A 325 8.09 32.69 -9.80
CA GLU A 325 9.54 32.70 -9.58
C GLU A 325 9.97 31.72 -8.48
N GLY A 326 9.03 31.03 -7.84
CA GLY A 326 9.27 30.12 -6.74
C GLY A 326 9.77 30.80 -5.47
N ILE A 327 10.37 29.99 -4.60
CA ILE A 327 10.97 30.39 -3.33
C ILE A 327 12.47 30.14 -3.43
N ASN A 328 13.27 31.18 -3.28
CA ASN A 328 14.72 31.07 -3.15
C ASN A 328 15.11 31.23 -1.67
N TYR A 329 15.96 30.33 -1.19
CA TYR A 329 16.38 30.28 0.20
C TYR A 329 17.80 29.76 0.33
N THR A 330 18.43 30.05 1.47
CA THR A 330 19.82 29.73 1.79
C THR A 330 19.97 29.27 3.24
#